data_AF-A0A0Q8DTM8-F1
#
_entry.id   AF-A0A0Q8DTM8-F1
#
_cell.length_a   1.000
_cell.length_b   1.000
_cell.length_c   1.000
_cell.angle_alpha   90.00
_cell.angle_beta   90.00
_cell.angle_gamma   90.00
#
_symmetry.space_group_name_H-M   'P 1'
#
loop_
_entity.id
_entity.type
_entity.pdbx_description
1 polymer ?
#
loop_
_entity_poly.entity_id
_entity_poly.type
_entity_poly.pdbx_seq_one_letter_code
_entity_poly.pdbx_strand_id
1 'polypeptide(L)'
;MVALGALTGCSEDPGSEVGDLVQADAAAVTGLEADVRLPVGVLHLKATAALTSVPATDALDLDDDLVATDDLRYLGVAWELGDEATVPPPAGPLLAGSNPVATLSLVDGDQRYDLGKIRQADAVFIAVPAALPADGHLEVLYDGVVQQVALDDLTVDPGAASALYDDAPAETPEQDCAVRRPEPGVSLDHVCGALLVAMPYVPDAGWAPAGTIWAAVRLETRLLGATVGRHADAATYVATGGEVTATLAGQAPTAAIAAPASDPGDTGAWLVWPMPEGAADLVISGRYPAERTAGSTTQPATREFTTSRVIKLPR
;
A
#
# COMPACT_ATOMS: atom_id res chain seq x y z
N MET A 1 49.26 47.66 -13.30
CA MET A 1 49.61 47.33 -11.91
C MET A 1 48.28 47.13 -11.20
N VAL A 2 47.81 45.89 -11.17
CA VAL A 2 46.49 45.49 -10.63
C VAL A 2 46.77 44.86 -9.27
N ALA A 3 46.18 45.43 -8.23
CA ALA A 3 46.34 44.95 -6.86
C ALA A 3 45.54 43.65 -6.68
N LEU A 4 46.25 42.56 -6.34
CA LEU A 4 45.65 41.37 -5.76
C LEU A 4 45.20 41.72 -4.34
N GLY A 5 43.89 41.81 -4.12
CA GLY A 5 43.29 41.81 -2.79
C GLY A 5 43.07 40.37 -2.35
N ALA A 6 43.87 39.90 -1.38
CA ALA A 6 43.64 38.65 -0.68
C ALA A 6 42.45 38.83 0.28
N LEU A 7 41.32 38.19 -0.04
CA LEU A 7 40.24 37.97 0.91
C LEU A 7 40.58 36.72 1.72
N THR A 8 41.26 36.92 2.85
CA THR A 8 41.33 35.92 3.93
C THR A 8 39.99 35.93 4.66
N GLY A 9 39.00 35.26 4.08
CA GLY A 9 37.80 34.89 4.81
C GLY A 9 38.16 33.78 5.77
N CYS A 10 38.37 34.11 7.03
CA CYS A 10 38.18 33.15 8.11
C CYS A 10 36.72 32.74 8.03
N SER A 11 36.43 31.55 7.50
CA SER A 11 35.14 30.91 7.73
C SER A 11 35.07 30.69 9.24
N GLU A 12 34.41 31.61 9.94
CA GLU A 12 33.84 31.30 11.24
C GLU A 12 33.01 30.05 11.00
N ASP A 13 33.41 28.94 11.62
CA ASP A 13 32.62 27.71 11.63
C ASP A 13 31.22 28.11 12.08
N PRO A 14 30.21 28.05 11.21
CA PRO A 14 28.85 28.27 11.64
C PRO A 14 28.54 27.11 12.59
N GLY A 15 28.56 27.40 13.88
CA GLY A 15 28.19 26.41 14.90
C GLY A 15 26.81 25.85 14.58
N SER A 16 26.61 24.56 14.82
CA SER A 16 25.34 23.90 14.51
C SER A 16 24.18 24.57 15.21
N GLU A 17 23.06 24.66 14.50
CA GLU A 17 21.79 25.16 15.00
C GLU A 17 20.80 24.00 15.22
N VAL A 18 19.79 24.20 16.06
CA VAL A 18 18.72 23.20 16.24
C VAL A 18 18.05 22.93 14.89
N GLY A 19 17.93 21.67 14.52
CA GLY A 19 17.34 21.22 13.27
C GLY A 19 18.35 20.96 12.15
N ASP A 20 19.63 21.28 12.36
CA ASP A 20 20.67 20.93 11.40
C ASP A 20 20.76 19.41 11.24
N LEU A 21 20.77 18.97 9.98
CA LEU A 21 20.83 17.57 9.59
C LEU A 21 22.20 17.25 9.01
N VAL A 22 22.77 16.13 9.47
CA VAL A 22 24.05 15.60 9.01
C VAL A 22 23.80 14.16 8.57
N GLN A 23 24.14 13.86 7.32
CA GLN A 23 24.00 12.51 6.77
C GLN A 23 24.93 11.53 7.50
N ALA A 24 24.39 10.38 7.88
CA ALA A 24 25.06 9.39 8.70
C ALA A 24 25.23 8.06 7.97
N ASP A 25 26.23 7.28 8.37
CA ASP A 25 26.23 5.85 8.07
C ASP A 25 25.14 5.18 8.94
N ALA A 26 24.21 4.45 8.33
CA ALA A 26 23.16 3.73 9.05
C ALA A 26 23.73 2.75 10.09
N ALA A 27 24.92 2.20 9.86
CA ALA A 27 25.60 1.34 10.83
C ALA A 27 26.11 2.08 12.08
N ALA A 28 26.28 3.40 12.01
CA ALA A 28 26.73 4.22 13.13
C ALA A 28 25.59 4.57 14.11
N VAL A 29 24.34 4.56 13.63
CA VAL A 29 23.16 4.78 14.48
C VAL A 29 22.84 3.49 15.25
N THR A 30 23.33 3.42 16.49
CA THR A 30 23.05 2.31 17.41
C THR A 30 22.20 2.78 18.59
N GLY A 31 21.16 2.01 18.94
CA GLY A 31 20.26 2.41 20.02
C GLY A 31 19.00 1.58 20.10
N LEU A 32 17.91 2.23 20.49
CA LEU A 32 16.58 1.60 20.55
C LEU A 32 16.07 1.35 19.13
N GLU A 33 15.20 0.33 18.99
CA GLU A 33 14.60 -0.04 17.71
C GLU A 33 13.06 -0.07 17.83
N ALA A 34 12.38 0.29 16.74
CA ALA A 34 10.92 0.17 16.62
C ALA A 34 10.49 -0.18 15.20
N ASP A 35 9.39 -0.91 15.09
CA ASP A 35 8.80 -1.32 13.83
C ASP A 35 7.50 -0.55 13.59
N VAL A 36 7.51 0.30 12.55
CA VAL A 36 6.32 1.02 12.10
C VAL A 36 5.73 0.30 10.89
N ARG A 37 4.51 -0.23 11.04
CA ARG A 37 3.85 -0.93 9.93
C ARG A 37 3.27 0.09 8.96
N LEU A 38 3.60 -0.08 7.68
CA LEU A 38 3.06 0.69 6.57
C LEU A 38 2.33 -0.25 5.62
N PRO A 39 1.40 0.25 4.78
CA PRO A 39 0.74 -0.62 3.80
C PRO A 39 1.71 -1.34 2.86
N VAL A 40 2.89 -0.77 2.59
CA VAL A 40 3.90 -1.27 1.64
C VAL A 40 5.02 -2.10 2.27
N GLY A 41 5.08 -2.23 3.60
CA GLY A 41 6.16 -2.92 4.29
C GLY A 41 6.29 -2.51 5.75
N VAL A 42 7.36 -2.95 6.41
CA VAL A 42 7.69 -2.54 7.78
C VAL A 42 8.85 -1.55 7.74
N LEU A 43 8.65 -0.40 8.36
CA LEU A 43 9.71 0.58 8.56
C LEU A 43 10.41 0.27 9.88
N HIS A 44 11.63 -0.23 9.79
CA HIS A 44 12.51 -0.43 10.93
C HIS A 44 13.20 0.89 11.26
N LEU A 45 12.87 1.46 12.42
CA LEU A 45 13.47 2.68 12.94
C LEU A 45 14.50 2.34 14.00
N LYS A 46 15.60 3.09 14.01
CA LYS A 46 16.57 3.11 15.11
C LYS A 46 16.83 4.53 15.54
N ALA A 47 16.93 4.75 16.84
CA ALA A 47 17.29 6.03 17.40
C ALA A 47 18.36 5.88 18.49
N THR A 48 19.38 6.73 18.45
CA THR A 48 20.40 6.79 19.51
C THR A 48 19.85 7.49 20.74
N ALA A 49 20.53 7.35 21.89
CA ALA A 49 20.43 8.36 22.93
C ALA A 49 21.01 9.70 22.42
N ALA A 50 20.60 10.82 23.03
CA ALA A 50 21.14 12.13 22.70
C ALA A 50 22.66 12.21 22.99
N LEU A 51 23.46 12.53 21.97
CA LEU A 51 24.92 12.53 21.99
C LEU A 51 25.47 13.96 22.15
N THR A 52 26.61 14.09 22.80
CA THR A 52 27.35 15.37 22.87
C THR A 52 28.32 15.55 21.71
N SER A 53 28.64 14.49 20.98
CA SER A 53 29.45 14.57 19.75
C SER A 53 29.09 13.47 18.78
N VAL A 54 29.30 13.73 17.50
CA VAL A 54 29.22 12.75 16.39
C VAL A 54 30.63 12.60 15.81
N PRO A 55 31.25 11.41 15.87
CA PRO A 55 32.53 11.17 15.23
C PRO A 55 32.48 11.43 13.72
N ALA A 56 33.54 11.99 13.14
CA ALA A 56 33.62 12.21 11.69
C ALA A 56 33.45 10.90 10.89
N THR A 57 33.83 9.76 11.47
CA THR A 57 33.69 8.43 10.85
C THR A 57 32.24 7.96 10.72
N ASP A 58 31.33 8.55 11.50
CA ASP A 58 29.93 8.15 11.60
C ASP A 58 29.04 9.01 10.68
N ALA A 59 29.57 10.12 10.18
CA ALA A 59 28.93 11.02 9.24
C ALA A 59 29.59 10.92 7.85
N LEU A 60 28.79 11.05 6.79
CA LEU A 60 29.29 10.81 5.42
C LEU A 60 30.09 11.99 4.83
N ASP A 61 29.84 13.21 5.31
CA ASP A 61 30.33 14.45 4.68
C ASP A 61 31.12 15.34 5.65
N LEU A 62 31.73 14.74 6.69
CA LEU A 62 32.50 15.49 7.68
C LEU A 62 33.99 15.14 7.66
N ASP A 63 34.82 16.17 7.76
CA ASP A 63 36.27 16.03 7.92
C ASP A 63 36.69 15.99 9.40
N ASP A 64 35.85 16.49 10.32
CA ASP A 64 36.11 16.61 11.76
C ASP A 64 34.86 16.21 12.59
N ASP A 65 35.09 15.84 13.85
CA ASP A 65 34.01 15.47 14.78
C ASP A 65 33.08 16.67 15.03
N LEU A 66 31.76 16.45 14.98
CA LEU A 66 30.81 17.47 15.43
C LEU A 66 30.70 17.41 16.93
N VAL A 67 31.01 18.52 17.59
CA VAL A 67 30.82 18.67 19.03
C VAL A 67 29.62 19.57 19.25
N ALA A 68 28.64 19.09 20.02
CA ALA A 68 27.47 19.87 20.36
C ALA A 68 27.86 20.97 21.36
N THR A 69 27.28 22.15 21.21
CA THR A 69 27.36 23.19 22.25
C THR A 69 26.60 22.76 23.51
N ASP A 70 26.79 23.47 24.63
CA ASP A 70 26.14 23.13 25.90
C ASP A 70 24.60 22.98 25.79
N ASP A 71 23.99 23.82 24.94
CA ASP A 71 22.54 23.89 24.69
C ASP A 71 22.01 22.89 23.63
N LEU A 72 22.89 22.09 23.02
CA LEU A 72 22.54 21.16 21.94
C LEU A 72 22.97 19.72 22.23
N ARG A 73 22.30 18.77 21.58
CA ARG A 73 22.74 17.38 21.46
C ARG A 73 22.47 16.90 20.04
N TYR A 74 23.07 15.78 19.66
CA TYR A 74 22.78 15.11 18.41
C TYR A 74 21.94 13.86 18.66
N LEU A 75 20.83 13.72 17.95
CA LEU A 75 20.02 12.51 17.92
C LEU A 75 20.28 11.82 16.59
N GLY A 76 20.83 10.60 16.61
CA GLY A 76 20.94 9.78 15.42
C GLY A 76 19.64 9.04 15.16
N VAL A 77 19.12 9.11 13.94
CA VAL A 77 17.91 8.41 13.49
C VAL A 77 18.26 7.69 12.19
N ALA A 78 18.06 6.37 12.18
CA ALA A 78 18.21 5.54 11.00
C ALA A 78 16.90 4.83 10.70
N TRP A 79 16.64 4.58 9.43
CA TRP A 79 15.45 3.87 9.00
C TRP A 79 15.73 2.97 7.82
N GLU A 80 15.01 1.87 7.73
CA GLU A 80 15.01 0.97 6.60
C GLU A 80 13.58 0.48 6.35
N LEU A 81 13.10 0.61 5.11
CA LEU A 81 11.83 0.01 4.71
C LEU A 81 12.08 -1.40 4.20
N GLY A 82 11.73 -2.39 5.01
CA GLY A 82 11.78 -3.79 4.63
C GLY A 82 10.55 -4.21 3.80
N ASP A 83 10.68 -5.34 3.12
CA ASP A 83 9.63 -5.93 2.27
C ASP A 83 8.73 -6.92 3.02
N GLU A 84 8.80 -6.94 4.35
CA GLU A 84 7.95 -7.78 5.18
C GLU A 84 6.48 -7.49 4.87
N ALA A 85 5.74 -8.56 4.58
CA ALA A 85 4.35 -8.47 4.22
C ALA A 85 3.51 -7.96 5.41
N THR A 86 3.11 -6.69 5.36
CA THR A 86 2.09 -6.10 6.25
C THR A 86 0.67 -6.34 5.73
N VAL A 87 0.55 -6.79 4.48
CA VAL A 87 -0.70 -7.21 3.85
C VAL A 87 -0.63 -8.68 3.41
N PRO A 88 -1.77 -9.36 3.24
CA PRO A 88 -1.79 -10.72 2.74
C PRO A 88 -1.10 -10.84 1.36
N PRO A 89 -0.32 -11.92 1.08
CA PRO A 89 0.42 -12.06 -0.17
C PRO A 89 -0.38 -11.82 -1.46
N PRO A 90 -1.66 -12.26 -1.58
CA PRO A 90 -2.44 -12.01 -2.78
C PRO A 90 -2.75 -10.53 -3.06
N ALA A 91 -2.63 -9.66 -2.05
CA ALA A 91 -2.79 -8.21 -2.21
C ALA A 91 -1.52 -7.50 -2.69
N GLY A 92 -0.37 -8.17 -2.75
CA GLY A 92 0.87 -7.56 -3.28
C GLY A 92 0.70 -6.85 -4.63
N PRO A 93 0.05 -7.47 -5.63
CA PRO A 93 -0.22 -6.82 -6.92
C PRO A 93 -1.10 -5.58 -6.84
N LEU A 94 -2.01 -5.49 -5.85
CA LEU A 94 -2.85 -4.33 -5.62
C LEU A 94 -2.01 -3.12 -5.16
N LEU A 95 -0.97 -3.36 -4.37
CA LEU A 95 -0.07 -2.33 -3.86
C LEU A 95 1.11 -2.01 -4.80
N ALA A 96 1.47 -2.91 -5.71
CA ALA A 96 2.63 -2.77 -6.60
C ALA A 96 2.58 -1.54 -7.52
N GLY A 97 1.40 -0.96 -7.76
CA GLY A 97 1.23 0.29 -8.52
C GLY A 97 1.14 1.55 -7.65
N SER A 98 1.10 1.39 -6.32
CA SER A 98 1.00 2.52 -5.40
C SER A 98 2.36 3.20 -5.25
N ASN A 99 2.38 4.54 -5.35
CA ASN A 99 3.55 5.37 -5.11
C ASN A 99 3.42 6.38 -3.94
N PRO A 100 2.60 6.16 -2.90
CA PRO A 100 2.72 7.00 -1.71
C PRO A 100 4.10 6.77 -1.09
N VAL A 101 4.85 7.86 -0.94
CA VAL A 101 6.17 7.84 -0.31
C VAL A 101 5.99 8.30 1.12
N ALA A 102 6.33 7.44 2.09
CA ALA A 102 6.30 7.84 3.49
C ALA A 102 7.32 8.95 3.74
N THR A 103 7.02 9.86 4.67
CA THR A 103 7.97 10.87 5.14
C THR A 103 8.20 10.71 6.64
N LEU A 104 9.42 10.98 7.06
CA LEU A 104 9.81 10.96 8.47
C LEU A 104 10.06 12.38 8.96
N SER A 105 9.56 12.73 10.14
CA SER A 105 9.85 14.01 10.77
C SER A 105 10.16 13.82 12.26
N LEU A 106 11.00 14.67 12.82
CA LEU A 106 11.12 14.84 14.27
C LEU A 106 10.18 15.96 14.71
N VAL A 107 9.38 15.71 15.74
CA VAL A 107 8.52 16.72 16.38
C VAL A 107 9.00 16.97 17.80
N ASP A 108 9.20 18.25 18.10
CA ASP A 108 9.67 18.76 19.38
C ASP A 108 8.80 19.96 19.76
N GLY A 109 7.77 19.72 20.59
CA GLY A 109 6.75 20.71 20.92
C GLY A 109 6.06 21.27 19.66
N ASP A 110 6.21 22.57 19.41
CA ASP A 110 5.66 23.26 18.23
C ASP A 110 6.58 23.19 16.99
N GLN A 111 7.78 22.61 17.13
CA GLN A 111 8.78 22.53 16.07
C GLN A 111 8.70 21.19 15.35
N ARG A 112 8.88 21.22 14.03
CA ARG A 112 8.90 20.04 13.17
C ARG A 112 10.09 20.10 12.23
N TYR A 113 10.90 19.05 12.23
CA TYR A 113 12.06 18.89 11.37
C TYR A 113 11.80 17.75 10.38
N ASP A 114 11.83 18.06 9.09
CA ASP A 114 11.66 17.06 8.02
C ASP A 114 12.97 16.28 7.84
N LEU A 115 12.95 14.99 8.18
CA LEU A 115 14.10 14.10 8.00
C LEU A 115 14.15 13.50 6.60
N GLY A 116 13.09 13.69 5.80
CA GLY A 116 13.03 13.34 4.40
C GLY A 116 12.07 12.21 4.07
N LYS A 117 12.25 11.68 2.85
CA LYS A 117 11.39 10.65 2.26
C LYS A 117 11.98 9.26 2.52
N ILE A 118 11.15 8.36 3.03
CA ILE A 118 11.50 6.95 3.22
C ILE A 118 11.35 6.24 1.88
N ARG A 119 12.48 5.94 1.23
CA ARG A 119 12.52 5.18 -0.04
C ARG A 119 13.35 3.90 0.06
N GLN A 120 14.32 3.91 0.96
CA GLN A 120 15.32 2.89 1.18
C GLN A 120 15.95 3.13 2.55
N ALA A 121 16.94 2.32 2.91
CA ALA A 121 17.78 2.54 4.09
C ALA A 121 18.48 3.91 4.04
N ASP A 122 18.40 4.67 5.12
CA ASP A 122 19.02 5.99 5.27
C ASP A 122 19.23 6.32 6.76
N ALA A 123 20.07 7.30 7.06
CA ALA A 123 20.34 7.74 8.43
C ALA A 123 20.81 9.19 8.52
N VAL A 124 20.43 9.87 9.60
CA VAL A 124 20.83 11.24 9.87
C VAL A 124 21.16 11.42 11.35
N PHE A 125 22.10 12.32 11.64
CA PHE A 125 22.19 12.98 12.94
C PHE A 125 21.49 14.34 12.85
N ILE A 126 20.57 14.61 13.78
CA ILE A 126 19.91 15.91 13.90
C ILE A 126 20.34 16.62 15.18
N ALA A 127 20.71 17.89 15.06
CA ALA A 127 20.95 18.75 16.21
C ALA A 127 19.61 19.09 16.90
N VAL A 128 19.49 18.78 18.18
CA VAL A 128 18.29 18.96 19.00
C VAL A 128 18.63 19.75 20.28
N PRO A 129 17.66 20.37 20.96
CA PRO A 129 17.91 21.02 22.25
C PRO A 129 18.49 20.03 23.27
N ALA A 130 19.35 20.50 24.17
CA ALA A 130 20.02 19.63 25.13
C ALA A 130 19.08 18.89 26.08
N ALA A 131 17.88 19.44 26.29
CA ALA A 131 16.77 18.79 26.97
C ALA A 131 15.60 18.70 25.99
N LEU A 132 15.48 17.55 25.33
CA LEU A 132 14.28 17.21 24.56
C LEU A 132 13.07 17.15 25.51
N PRO A 133 11.93 17.72 25.13
CA PRO A 133 10.68 17.57 25.86
C PRO A 133 10.25 16.12 25.98
N ALA A 134 9.50 15.82 27.04
CA ALA A 134 8.97 14.48 27.30
C ALA A 134 7.95 14.02 26.24
N ASP A 135 7.40 14.94 25.45
CA ASP A 135 6.47 14.71 24.34
C ASP A 135 7.14 14.71 22.95
N GLY A 136 8.48 14.76 22.90
CA GLY A 136 9.23 14.61 21.65
C GLY A 136 9.02 13.23 21.02
N HIS A 137 8.74 13.21 19.71
CA HIS A 137 8.44 11.98 18.97
C HIS A 137 8.88 12.07 17.52
N LEU A 138 9.08 10.93 16.88
CA LEU A 138 9.15 10.84 15.42
C LEU A 138 7.74 10.68 14.86
N GLU A 139 7.48 11.32 13.72
CA GLU A 139 6.25 11.16 12.96
C GLU A 139 6.53 10.49 11.62
N VAL A 140 5.82 9.39 11.36
CA VAL A 140 5.80 8.71 10.07
C VAL A 140 4.48 9.03 9.38
N LEU A 141 4.53 9.82 8.32
CA LEU A 141 3.37 10.20 7.51
C LEU A 141 3.29 9.30 6.28
N TYR A 142 2.14 8.64 6.08
CA TYR A 142 1.83 7.85 4.89
C TYR A 142 0.41 8.15 4.41
N ASP A 143 0.29 8.71 3.21
CA ASP A 143 -0.99 9.07 2.58
C ASP A 143 -1.96 9.82 3.52
N GLY A 144 -1.45 10.86 4.19
CA GLY A 144 -2.25 11.69 5.09
C GLY A 144 -2.46 11.15 6.51
N VAL A 145 -2.07 9.90 6.80
CA VAL A 145 -2.11 9.33 8.15
C VAL A 145 -0.74 9.40 8.80
N VAL A 146 -0.72 9.89 10.04
CA VAL A 146 0.48 10.01 10.88
C VAL A 146 0.47 8.91 11.94
N GLN A 147 1.61 8.27 12.09
CA GLN A 147 1.95 7.40 13.22
C GLN A 147 3.06 8.07 14.02
N GLN A 148 3.03 7.96 15.34
CA GLN A 148 3.99 8.61 16.23
C GLN A 148 4.87 7.56 16.92
N VAL A 149 6.15 7.87 17.12
CA VAL A 149 7.10 7.01 17.82
C VAL A 149 7.78 7.82 18.92
N ALA A 150 7.49 7.49 20.18
CA ALA A 150 8.02 8.23 21.34
C ALA A 150 9.54 8.08 21.43
N LEU A 151 10.29 9.17 21.67
CA LEU A 151 11.76 9.11 21.64
C LEU A 151 12.40 8.40 22.85
N ASP A 152 11.68 8.25 23.95
CA ASP A 152 12.20 7.71 25.21
C ASP A 152 12.26 6.18 25.22
N ASP A 153 11.26 5.51 24.64
CA ASP A 153 11.15 4.06 24.61
C ASP A 153 10.87 3.46 23.21
N LEU A 154 10.71 4.31 22.20
CA LEU A 154 10.27 3.98 20.84
C LEU A 154 8.94 3.21 20.76
N THR A 155 8.03 3.43 21.73
CA THR A 155 6.65 2.97 21.63
C THR A 155 5.97 3.67 20.46
N VAL A 156 5.32 2.87 19.61
CA VAL A 156 4.58 3.35 18.45
C VAL A 156 3.11 3.60 18.81
N ASP A 157 2.63 4.82 18.62
CA ASP A 157 1.21 5.13 18.51
C ASP A 157 0.79 5.02 17.04
N PRO A 158 0.02 3.97 16.66
CA PRO A 158 -0.35 3.75 15.28
C PRO A 158 -1.46 4.70 14.80
N GLY A 159 -2.13 5.42 15.69
CA GLY A 159 -3.24 6.32 15.34
C GLY A 159 -4.30 5.64 14.46
N ALA A 160 -4.59 6.22 13.29
CA ALA A 160 -5.56 5.68 12.34
C ALA A 160 -5.06 4.40 11.60
N ALA A 161 -3.76 4.08 11.70
CA ALA A 161 -3.16 2.89 11.11
C ALA A 161 -3.21 1.67 12.04
N SER A 162 -3.92 1.72 13.17
CA SER A 162 -3.97 0.63 14.17
C SER A 162 -4.30 -0.74 13.58
N ALA A 163 -5.15 -0.78 12.55
CA ALA A 163 -5.54 -2.01 11.87
C ALA A 163 -4.39 -2.72 11.11
N LEU A 164 -3.23 -2.08 10.92
CA LEU A 164 -2.01 -2.75 10.44
C LEU A 164 -1.31 -3.57 11.53
N TYR A 165 -1.56 -3.26 12.80
CA TYR A 165 -0.91 -3.89 13.96
C TYR A 165 -1.72 -5.03 14.55
N ASP A 166 -3.02 -5.09 14.25
CA ASP A 166 -3.86 -6.23 14.52
C ASP A 166 -3.34 -7.48 13.78
N ASP A 167 -3.87 -8.67 14.12
CA ASP A 167 -3.55 -9.90 13.39
C ASP A 167 -3.71 -9.68 11.88
N ALA A 168 -2.79 -10.25 11.10
CA ALA A 168 -2.71 -10.04 9.66
C ALA A 168 -4.11 -10.23 9.02
N PRO A 169 -4.53 -9.32 8.12
CA PRO A 169 -5.88 -9.35 7.60
C PRO A 169 -6.23 -10.73 7.03
N ALA A 170 -7.40 -11.25 7.38
CA ALA A 170 -7.80 -12.57 6.95
C ALA A 170 -7.98 -12.61 5.42
N GLU A 171 -7.31 -13.57 4.78
CA GLU A 171 -7.61 -13.97 3.41
C GLU A 171 -8.78 -14.96 3.44
N THR A 172 -9.77 -14.73 2.57
CA THR A 172 -10.76 -15.78 2.29
C THR A 172 -10.25 -16.62 1.13
N PRO A 173 -10.28 -17.97 1.22
CA PRO A 173 -9.93 -18.83 0.10
C PRO A 173 -10.71 -18.42 -1.16
N GLU A 174 -10.03 -18.40 -2.30
CA GLU A 174 -10.65 -18.07 -3.58
C GLU A 174 -11.91 -18.93 -3.82
N GLN A 175 -13.01 -18.26 -4.16
CA GLN A 175 -14.31 -18.90 -4.34
C GLN A 175 -14.60 -19.12 -5.83
N ASP A 176 -14.91 -20.36 -6.20
CA ASP A 176 -15.46 -20.67 -7.53
C ASP A 176 -16.85 -20.04 -7.70
N CYS A 177 -16.91 -19.09 -8.63
CA CYS A 177 -18.13 -18.36 -8.96
C CYS A 177 -18.69 -18.72 -10.34
N ALA A 178 -18.25 -19.82 -10.95
CA ALA A 178 -18.71 -20.21 -12.26
C ALA A 178 -20.21 -20.54 -12.26
N VAL A 179 -20.89 -20.18 -13.35
CA VAL A 179 -22.31 -20.50 -13.53
C VAL A 179 -22.47 -22.00 -13.79
N ARG A 180 -22.95 -22.72 -12.78
CA ARG A 180 -23.18 -24.18 -12.87
C ARG A 180 -24.51 -24.57 -13.52
N ARG A 181 -25.44 -23.61 -13.67
CA ARG A 181 -26.79 -23.83 -14.22
C ARG A 181 -27.16 -22.68 -15.16
N PRO A 182 -26.64 -22.70 -16.40
CA PRO A 182 -27.09 -21.76 -17.43
C PRO A 182 -28.55 -22.02 -17.84
N GLU A 183 -29.08 -21.17 -18.71
CA GLU A 183 -30.41 -21.34 -19.30
C GLU A 183 -30.59 -22.73 -19.94
N PRO A 184 -31.81 -23.30 -19.93
CA PRO A 184 -32.06 -24.59 -20.58
C PRO A 184 -31.62 -24.59 -22.06
N GLY A 185 -30.78 -25.56 -22.43
CA GLY A 185 -30.26 -25.67 -23.79
C GLY A 185 -29.02 -24.83 -24.06
N VAL A 186 -28.46 -24.18 -23.03
CA VAL A 186 -27.16 -23.50 -23.09
C VAL A 186 -26.14 -24.29 -22.28
N SER A 187 -24.93 -24.42 -22.80
CA SER A 187 -23.75 -24.89 -22.07
C SER A 187 -22.72 -23.78 -22.12
N LEU A 188 -22.20 -23.37 -20.96
CA LEU A 188 -21.17 -22.34 -20.87
C LEU A 188 -19.85 -22.97 -20.42
N ASP A 189 -18.78 -22.59 -21.09
CA ASP A 189 -17.41 -22.76 -20.61
C ASP A 189 -16.98 -21.42 -19.99
N HIS A 190 -17.18 -21.30 -18.68
CA HIS A 190 -17.07 -20.05 -17.93
C HIS A 190 -16.15 -20.23 -16.74
N VAL A 191 -15.08 -19.44 -16.72
CA VAL A 191 -14.14 -19.34 -15.60
C VAL A 191 -14.58 -18.18 -14.73
N CYS A 192 -14.64 -18.40 -13.42
CA CYS A 192 -14.93 -17.33 -12.48
C CYS A 192 -14.30 -17.64 -11.12
N GLY A 193 -13.41 -16.76 -10.68
CA GLY A 193 -12.78 -16.76 -9.37
C GLY A 193 -13.03 -15.44 -8.66
N ALA A 194 -13.35 -15.50 -7.38
CA ALA A 194 -13.46 -14.33 -6.52
C ALA A 194 -12.58 -14.51 -5.29
N LEU A 195 -11.58 -13.66 -5.16
CA LEU A 195 -10.70 -13.60 -4.01
C LEU A 195 -10.99 -12.32 -3.24
N LEU A 196 -11.33 -12.47 -1.95
CA LEU A 196 -11.53 -11.34 -1.04
C LEU A 196 -10.32 -11.21 -0.12
N VAL A 197 -9.80 -9.99 -0.02
CA VAL A 197 -8.78 -9.60 0.94
C VAL A 197 -9.29 -8.42 1.74
N ALA A 198 -9.22 -8.54 3.07
CA ALA A 198 -9.50 -7.42 3.96
C ALA A 198 -8.24 -6.56 4.10
N MET A 199 -8.32 -5.22 4.02
CA MET A 199 -7.12 -4.37 4.16
C MET A 199 -7.45 -3.00 4.76
N PRO A 200 -6.57 -2.41 5.58
CA PRO A 200 -6.81 -1.08 6.15
C PRO A 200 -6.51 0.07 5.17
N TYR A 201 -5.76 -0.19 4.11
CA TYR A 201 -5.39 0.78 3.08
C TYR A 201 -5.52 0.14 1.70
N VAL A 202 -6.08 0.87 0.73
CA VAL A 202 -6.16 0.45 -0.66
C VAL A 202 -5.77 1.64 -1.56
N PRO A 203 -4.89 1.46 -2.57
CA PRO A 203 -4.52 2.55 -3.47
C PRO A 203 -5.74 3.19 -4.12
N ASP A 204 -5.70 4.49 -4.39
CA ASP A 204 -6.82 5.32 -4.91
C ASP A 204 -8.05 5.47 -3.98
N ALA A 205 -8.30 4.50 -3.09
CA ALA A 205 -9.33 4.60 -2.05
C ALA A 205 -8.79 5.18 -0.72
N GLY A 206 -7.48 5.09 -0.49
CA GLY A 206 -6.80 5.56 0.71
C GLY A 206 -7.02 4.66 1.93
N TRP A 207 -6.86 5.25 3.10
CA TRP A 207 -7.14 4.58 4.39
C TRP A 207 -8.64 4.34 4.58
N ALA A 208 -8.97 3.19 5.15
CA ALA A 208 -10.33 2.89 5.56
C ALA A 208 -10.78 3.88 6.65
N PRO A 209 -12.08 4.23 6.71
CA PRO A 209 -12.61 5.01 7.82
C PRO A 209 -12.26 4.39 9.18
N ALA A 210 -12.08 5.24 10.20
CA ALA A 210 -11.72 4.81 11.55
C ALA A 210 -12.62 3.68 12.07
N GLY A 211 -12.01 2.61 12.56
CA GLY A 211 -12.71 1.41 13.07
C GLY A 211 -13.27 0.48 11.99
N THR A 212 -12.94 0.70 10.71
CA THR A 212 -13.36 -0.14 9.59
C THR A 212 -12.15 -0.63 8.78
N ILE A 213 -12.41 -1.56 7.85
CA ILE A 213 -11.41 -2.05 6.88
C ILE A 213 -12.06 -2.08 5.48
N TRP A 214 -11.25 -2.04 4.44
CA TRP A 214 -11.69 -2.28 3.08
C TRP A 214 -11.85 -3.78 2.80
N ALA A 215 -12.85 -4.12 1.99
CA ALA A 215 -12.95 -5.38 1.28
C ALA A 215 -12.46 -5.15 -0.16
N ALA A 216 -11.27 -5.63 -0.47
CA ALA A 216 -10.71 -5.64 -1.81
C ALA A 216 -10.99 -7.01 -2.45
N VAL A 217 -11.80 -7.04 -3.50
CA VAL A 217 -12.14 -8.28 -4.22
C VAL A 217 -11.45 -8.27 -5.57
N ARG A 218 -10.58 -9.24 -5.80
CA ARG A 218 -10.09 -9.57 -7.13
C ARG A 218 -11.09 -10.49 -7.81
N LEU A 219 -11.61 -10.05 -8.95
CA LEU A 219 -12.51 -10.84 -9.77
C LEU A 219 -11.81 -11.27 -11.04
N GLU A 220 -11.71 -12.58 -11.22
CA GLU A 220 -11.41 -13.19 -12.50
C GLU A 220 -12.71 -13.74 -13.06
N THR A 221 -13.13 -13.31 -14.25
CA THR A 221 -14.30 -13.89 -14.90
C THR A 221 -14.20 -13.81 -16.40
N ARG A 222 -14.47 -14.93 -17.07
CA ARG A 222 -14.28 -15.08 -18.51
C ARG A 222 -15.28 -16.08 -19.07
N LEU A 223 -15.84 -15.77 -20.24
CA LEU A 223 -16.60 -16.73 -21.03
C LEU A 223 -15.72 -17.23 -22.19
N LEU A 224 -15.19 -18.44 -22.05
CA LEU A 224 -14.32 -19.05 -23.06
C LEU A 224 -15.12 -19.54 -24.27
N GLY A 225 -16.35 -19.99 -24.03
CA GLY A 225 -17.25 -20.40 -25.09
C GLY A 225 -18.65 -20.71 -24.58
N ALA A 226 -19.60 -20.74 -25.51
CA ALA A 226 -20.96 -21.16 -25.24
C ALA A 226 -21.47 -22.05 -26.36
N THR A 227 -22.26 -23.06 -26.01
CA THR A 227 -23.00 -23.88 -26.98
C THR A 227 -24.48 -23.75 -26.70
N VAL A 228 -25.27 -23.45 -27.75
CA VAL A 228 -26.72 -23.28 -27.68
C VAL A 228 -27.38 -24.34 -28.55
N GLY A 229 -28.44 -24.99 -28.04
CA GLY A 229 -29.21 -25.99 -28.76
C GLY A 229 -28.66 -27.41 -28.55
N ARG A 230 -29.18 -28.38 -29.30
CA ARG A 230 -28.72 -29.79 -29.26
C ARG A 230 -28.56 -30.33 -30.68
N HIS A 231 -27.84 -31.44 -30.85
CA HIS A 231 -27.77 -32.17 -32.13
C HIS A 231 -27.54 -31.26 -33.36
N ALA A 232 -28.49 -31.26 -34.32
CA ALA A 232 -28.38 -30.53 -35.57
C ALA A 232 -28.69 -29.03 -35.46
N ASP A 233 -29.38 -28.58 -34.40
CA ASP A 233 -29.66 -27.15 -34.14
C ASP A 233 -28.59 -26.49 -33.24
N ALA A 234 -27.58 -27.24 -32.81
CA ALA A 234 -26.51 -26.75 -31.97
C ALA A 234 -25.62 -25.73 -32.69
N ALA A 235 -25.29 -24.62 -32.02
CA ALA A 235 -24.30 -23.65 -32.46
C ALA A 235 -23.33 -23.30 -31.33
N THR A 236 -22.06 -23.09 -31.69
CA THR A 236 -20.99 -22.71 -30.77
C THR A 236 -20.65 -21.24 -30.96
N TYR A 237 -20.43 -20.55 -29.85
CA TYR A 237 -20.15 -19.12 -29.76
C TYR A 237 -18.87 -18.89 -28.99
N VAL A 238 -18.13 -17.85 -29.38
CA VAL A 238 -16.96 -17.33 -28.66
C VAL A 238 -17.24 -15.89 -28.27
N ALA A 239 -16.95 -15.52 -27.02
CA ALA A 239 -17.12 -14.16 -26.55
C ALA A 239 -16.15 -13.23 -27.27
N THR A 240 -16.66 -12.08 -27.74
CA THR A 240 -15.86 -11.02 -28.37
C THR A 240 -15.50 -9.91 -27.39
N GLY A 241 -16.02 -9.99 -26.16
CA GLY A 241 -15.77 -9.07 -25.06
C GLY A 241 -16.55 -9.50 -23.82
N GLY A 242 -16.43 -8.72 -22.76
CA GLY A 242 -17.15 -8.95 -21.51
C GLY A 242 -17.27 -7.66 -20.71
N GLU A 243 -18.46 -7.40 -20.19
CA GLU A 243 -18.68 -6.39 -19.15
C GLU A 243 -19.05 -7.14 -17.87
N VAL A 244 -18.35 -6.85 -16.79
CA VAL A 244 -18.57 -7.48 -15.49
C VAL A 244 -18.86 -6.39 -14.48
N THR A 245 -19.93 -6.61 -13.73
CA THR A 245 -20.32 -5.77 -12.61
C THR A 245 -20.36 -6.62 -11.36
N ALA A 246 -20.08 -6.00 -10.23
CA ALA A 246 -20.26 -6.65 -8.94
C ALA A 246 -20.85 -5.68 -7.92
N THR A 247 -21.61 -6.24 -6.99
CA THR A 247 -22.08 -5.52 -5.81
C THR A 247 -21.79 -6.33 -4.56
N LEU A 248 -21.37 -5.67 -3.49
CA LEU A 248 -21.21 -6.26 -2.17
C LEU A 248 -22.30 -5.73 -1.25
N ALA A 249 -23.11 -6.61 -0.65
CA ALA A 249 -24.28 -6.23 0.13
C ALA A 249 -25.23 -5.27 -0.62
N GLY A 250 -25.33 -5.45 -1.95
CA GLY A 250 -26.14 -4.60 -2.84
C GLY A 250 -25.54 -3.22 -3.15
N GLN A 251 -24.33 -2.92 -2.67
CA GLN A 251 -23.64 -1.65 -2.95
C GLN A 251 -22.65 -1.80 -4.12
N ALA A 252 -22.55 -0.77 -4.95
CA ALA A 252 -21.52 -0.65 -5.98
C ALA A 252 -20.14 -0.42 -5.33
N PRO A 253 -19.03 -0.78 -6.00
CA PRO A 253 -17.69 -0.54 -5.46
C PRO A 253 -17.41 0.96 -5.31
N THR A 254 -16.72 1.31 -4.23
CA THR A 254 -16.19 2.66 -3.98
C THR A 254 -15.06 2.99 -4.95
N ALA A 255 -14.22 2.00 -5.26
CA ALA A 255 -13.13 2.14 -6.23
C ALA A 255 -12.96 0.86 -7.06
N ALA A 256 -12.44 1.03 -8.27
CA ALA A 256 -12.05 -0.05 -9.15
C ALA A 256 -10.62 0.21 -9.62
N ILE A 257 -9.69 -0.64 -9.21
CA ILE A 257 -8.27 -0.50 -9.52
C ILE A 257 -7.97 -1.50 -10.62
N ALA A 258 -7.61 -0.98 -11.78
CA ALA A 258 -7.27 -1.80 -12.93
C ALA A 258 -6.02 -2.62 -12.60
N ALA A 259 -6.11 -3.95 -12.70
CA ALA A 259 -4.93 -4.77 -12.87
C ALA A 259 -4.78 -5.10 -14.37
N PRO A 260 -3.56 -5.35 -14.85
CA PRO A 260 -3.35 -5.85 -16.20
C PRO A 260 -4.19 -7.10 -16.42
N ALA A 261 -5.09 -7.08 -17.41
CA ALA A 261 -5.80 -8.28 -17.84
C ALA A 261 -4.77 -9.31 -18.29
N SER A 262 -4.80 -10.51 -17.70
CA SER A 262 -3.85 -11.57 -18.09
C SER A 262 -4.29 -12.29 -19.37
N ASP A 263 -5.58 -12.21 -19.74
CA ASP A 263 -6.12 -12.79 -20.97
C ASP A 263 -7.31 -11.98 -21.54
N PRO A 264 -7.65 -12.15 -22.83
CA PRO A 264 -8.85 -11.56 -23.43
C PRO A 264 -10.13 -11.92 -22.68
N GLY A 265 -10.91 -10.92 -22.31
CA GLY A 265 -12.16 -11.09 -21.56
C GLY A 265 -11.99 -11.16 -20.04
N ASP A 266 -10.75 -11.13 -19.53
CA ASP A 266 -10.49 -10.89 -18.12
C ASP A 266 -10.71 -9.43 -17.78
N THR A 267 -11.51 -9.17 -16.76
CA THR A 267 -11.67 -7.80 -16.24
C THR A 267 -10.55 -7.41 -15.31
N GLY A 268 -9.80 -8.36 -14.74
CA GLY A 268 -8.55 -8.16 -13.96
C GLY A 268 -8.63 -7.20 -12.77
N ALA A 269 -9.76 -6.54 -12.52
CA ALA A 269 -9.85 -5.41 -11.61
C ALA A 269 -9.97 -5.86 -10.15
N TRP A 270 -9.37 -5.07 -9.27
CA TRP A 270 -9.70 -5.07 -7.85
C TRP A 270 -10.86 -4.12 -7.64
N LEU A 271 -11.94 -4.64 -7.06
CA LEU A 271 -13.11 -3.86 -6.69
C LEU A 271 -13.10 -3.67 -5.17
N VAL A 272 -13.36 -2.45 -4.72
CA VAL A 272 -13.13 -2.05 -3.33
C VAL A 272 -14.43 -1.55 -2.72
N TRP A 273 -14.76 -2.06 -1.53
CA TRP A 273 -15.91 -1.63 -0.73
C TRP A 273 -15.51 -1.47 0.73
N PRO A 274 -16.22 -0.66 1.53
CA PRO A 274 -16.19 -0.82 2.98
C PRO A 274 -16.57 -2.25 3.34
N MET A 275 -15.83 -2.87 4.26
CA MET A 275 -16.14 -4.22 4.74
C MET A 275 -17.50 -4.21 5.47
N PRO A 276 -18.45 -5.09 5.10
CA PRO A 276 -19.72 -5.21 5.82
C PRO A 276 -19.51 -5.75 7.24
N GLU A 277 -20.34 -5.32 8.20
CA GLU A 277 -20.26 -5.74 9.62
C GLU A 277 -20.60 -7.23 9.86
N GLY A 278 -20.98 -7.97 8.82
CA GLY A 278 -21.38 -9.37 8.88
C GLY A 278 -21.36 -10.04 7.51
N ALA A 279 -21.90 -11.26 7.46
CA ALA A 279 -22.00 -12.01 6.21
C ALA A 279 -22.75 -11.20 5.14
N ALA A 280 -22.18 -11.18 3.94
CA ALA A 280 -22.70 -10.37 2.84
C ALA A 280 -22.72 -11.13 1.53
N ASP A 281 -23.59 -10.67 0.64
CA ASP A 281 -23.74 -11.23 -0.70
C ASP A 281 -22.85 -10.44 -1.65
N LEU A 282 -21.85 -11.10 -2.22
CA LEU A 282 -21.16 -10.64 -3.40
C LEU A 282 -21.93 -11.15 -4.61
N VAL A 283 -22.59 -10.24 -5.31
CA VAL A 283 -23.33 -10.53 -6.55
C VAL A 283 -22.46 -10.12 -7.72
N ILE A 284 -22.07 -11.08 -8.56
CA ILE A 284 -21.27 -10.87 -9.76
C ILE A 284 -22.17 -11.10 -10.96
N SER A 285 -22.22 -10.14 -11.88
CA SER A 285 -23.01 -10.24 -13.10
C SER A 285 -22.16 -9.90 -14.32
N GLY A 286 -22.17 -10.80 -15.31
CA GLY A 286 -21.42 -10.65 -16.55
C GLY A 286 -22.35 -10.53 -17.76
N ARG A 287 -21.96 -9.72 -18.74
CA ARG A 287 -22.56 -9.64 -20.08
C ARG A 287 -21.48 -9.90 -21.13
N TYR A 288 -21.67 -10.93 -21.93
CA TYR A 288 -20.69 -11.38 -22.91
C TYR A 288 -21.31 -11.36 -24.31
N PRO A 289 -21.06 -10.31 -25.11
CA PRO A 289 -21.33 -10.39 -26.54
C PRO A 289 -20.48 -11.49 -27.16
N ALA A 290 -21.09 -12.29 -28.03
CA ALA A 290 -20.44 -13.45 -28.61
C ALA A 290 -20.86 -13.66 -30.07
N GLU A 291 -19.93 -14.20 -30.85
CA GLU A 291 -20.12 -14.51 -32.27
C GLU A 291 -20.15 -16.02 -32.48
N ARG A 292 -21.06 -16.48 -33.35
CA ARG A 292 -21.14 -17.89 -33.71
C ARG A 292 -19.93 -18.27 -34.56
N THR A 293 -19.15 -19.23 -34.06
CA THR A 293 -17.97 -19.76 -34.76
C THR A 293 -18.25 -21.06 -35.50
N ALA A 294 -19.26 -21.83 -35.06
CA ALA A 294 -19.62 -23.10 -35.69
C ALA A 294 -21.10 -23.49 -35.45
N GLY A 295 -21.56 -24.49 -36.20
CA GLY A 295 -22.87 -25.13 -36.02
C GLY A 295 -24.01 -24.52 -36.83
N SER A 296 -25.25 -24.66 -36.33
CA SER A 296 -26.46 -24.36 -37.09
C SER A 296 -26.58 -22.89 -37.49
N THR A 297 -26.89 -22.65 -38.76
CA THR A 297 -27.22 -21.33 -39.31
C THR A 297 -28.59 -20.82 -38.88
N THR A 298 -29.44 -21.69 -38.30
CA THR A 298 -30.76 -21.30 -37.75
C THR A 298 -30.64 -20.51 -36.44
N GLN A 299 -29.51 -20.62 -35.76
CA GLN A 299 -29.19 -19.78 -34.61
C GLN A 299 -28.76 -18.37 -35.11
N PRO A 300 -28.83 -17.31 -34.29
CA PRO A 300 -28.35 -16.00 -34.72
C PRO A 300 -26.82 -15.99 -34.85
N ALA A 301 -26.31 -15.15 -35.76
CA ALA A 301 -24.86 -15.01 -35.98
C ALA A 301 -24.15 -14.39 -34.75
N THR A 302 -24.84 -13.52 -34.02
CA THR A 302 -24.39 -12.92 -32.75
C THR A 302 -25.38 -13.25 -31.64
N ARG A 303 -24.89 -13.34 -30.40
CA ARG A 303 -25.72 -13.53 -29.21
C ARG A 303 -25.04 -12.90 -28.00
N GLU A 304 -25.82 -12.38 -27.08
CA GLU A 304 -25.34 -11.98 -25.76
C GLU A 304 -25.64 -13.08 -24.75
N PHE A 305 -24.66 -13.40 -23.91
CA PHE A 305 -24.82 -14.29 -22.77
C PHE A 305 -24.71 -13.48 -21.48
N THR A 306 -25.64 -13.69 -20.56
CA THR A 306 -25.60 -13.07 -19.24
C THR A 306 -25.34 -14.11 -18.17
N THR A 307 -24.46 -13.82 -17.23
CA THR A 307 -24.22 -14.62 -16.03
C THR A 307 -24.61 -13.84 -14.79
N SER A 308 -25.07 -14.54 -13.76
CA SER A 308 -25.25 -13.94 -12.43
C SER A 308 -24.94 -14.99 -11.37
N ARG A 309 -24.10 -14.62 -10.42
CA ARG A 309 -23.69 -15.48 -9.31
C ARG A 309 -23.75 -14.70 -8.01
N VAL A 310 -24.26 -15.36 -6.98
CA VAL A 310 -24.21 -14.87 -5.59
C VAL A 310 -23.22 -15.74 -4.82
N ILE A 311 -22.21 -15.11 -4.23
CA ILE A 311 -21.28 -15.72 -3.29
C ILE A 311 -21.61 -15.16 -1.91
N LYS A 312 -21.72 -16.04 -0.91
CA LYS A 312 -21.83 -15.65 0.50
C LYS A 312 -20.42 -15.48 1.02
N LEU A 313 -20.02 -14.25 1.32
CA LEU A 313 -18.74 -13.99 1.94
C LEU A 313 -18.87 -14.17 3.46
N PRO A 314 -18.00 -14.96 4.10
CA PRO A 314 -17.92 -14.99 5.55
C PRO A 314 -17.43 -13.62 6.05
N ARG A 315 -17.75 -13.32 7.30
CA ARG A 315 -17.05 -12.24 8.02
C ARG A 315 -15.64 -12.70 8.37
#